data_AF-A0A2N5DMW7-F1
#
_entry.id   AF-A0A2N5DMW7-F1
#
_cell.length_a   1.000
_cell.length_b   1.000
_cell.length_c   1.000
_cell.angle_alpha   90.00
_cell.angle_beta   90.00
_cell.angle_gamma   90.00
#
_symmetry.space_group_name_H-M   'P 1'
#
loop_
_entity.id
_entity.type
_entity.pdbx_description
1 polymer ?
#
loop_
_entity_poly.entity_id
_entity_poly.type
_entity_poly.pdbx_seq_one_letter_code
_entity_poly.pdbx_strand_id
1 'polypeptide(L)'
;MFSSVFFAAALLQASLALPPENCRGDNHADRCAPEDRARIVAKRGMASADAEAKAGVEAYRAFFVDGYGRERPTIAFERRPGQPPKAVVYAQDRKLEAPASLTAWNKVKTDAQFADRALAPLPPAKPADALPNICLHAWVSSVEIVNAPTREGGDDKIRSRTENACGPGLTTQFTFELATLAIQQFPACEALSESKYRNDIERLAACTLLHGDTLAAAGFASQTGGWLELRRDLEPAMAWSNWIGTNAKAELNWNGQVAKDDIYRRNNVGKFLAAQSATARLSLYPDRIEGVDGRTVKVTGRVHRASLSEPQVRDSAPSDQTWIWDTGLREWMLKSWTVGAFAVTK
;
A
#
# COMPACT_ATOMS: atom_id res chain seq x y z
N MET A 1 -45.01 -51.43 34.26
CA MET A 1 -43.84 -51.85 33.48
C MET A 1 -44.19 -51.75 32.01
N PHE A 2 -43.63 -50.77 31.30
CA PHE A 2 -43.16 -50.78 29.91
C PHE A 2 -42.84 -49.34 29.53
N SER A 3 -41.54 -49.06 29.47
CA SER A 3 -40.94 -47.82 28.99
C SER A 3 -41.27 -47.59 27.53
N SER A 4 -41.47 -46.33 27.14
CA SER A 4 -41.29 -45.88 25.76
C SER A 4 -40.47 -44.60 25.78
N VAL A 5 -39.28 -44.74 25.20
CA VAL A 5 -38.21 -43.76 25.12
C VAL A 5 -38.56 -42.75 24.02
N PHE A 6 -38.70 -41.47 24.39
CA PHE A 6 -38.67 -40.39 23.41
C PHE A 6 -37.21 -40.05 23.10
N PHE A 7 -36.75 -40.44 21.91
CA PHE A 7 -35.52 -39.90 21.33
C PHE A 7 -35.81 -38.49 20.81
N ALA A 8 -35.41 -37.47 21.57
CA ALA A 8 -35.29 -36.13 21.06
C ALA A 8 -34.01 -36.07 20.21
N ALA A 9 -34.17 -36.13 18.88
CA ALA A 9 -33.11 -35.79 17.95
C ALA A 9 -32.84 -34.28 18.06
N ALA A 10 -31.85 -33.91 18.85
CA ALA A 10 -31.30 -32.56 18.84
C ALA A 10 -30.56 -32.36 17.51
N LEU A 11 -31.21 -31.69 16.57
CA LEU A 11 -30.56 -31.06 15.43
C LEU A 11 -29.52 -30.07 15.98
N LEU A 12 -28.25 -30.45 15.93
CA LEU A 12 -27.13 -29.51 15.96
C LEU A 12 -27.28 -28.59 14.75
N GLN A 13 -28.03 -27.50 14.92
CA GLN A 13 -27.83 -26.31 14.14
C GLN A 13 -26.42 -25.83 14.48
N ALA A 14 -25.47 -26.20 13.64
CA ALA A 14 -24.23 -25.46 13.51
C ALA A 14 -24.63 -24.04 13.15
N SER A 15 -24.80 -23.19 14.16
CA SER A 15 -24.86 -21.76 13.98
C SER A 15 -23.59 -21.39 13.22
N LEU A 16 -23.73 -21.01 11.95
CA LEU A 16 -22.68 -20.38 11.17
C LEU A 16 -22.24 -19.16 11.98
N ALA A 17 -21.20 -19.33 12.79
CA ALA A 17 -20.62 -18.25 13.55
C ALA A 17 -20.18 -17.21 12.52
N LEU A 18 -20.80 -16.03 12.54
CA LEU A 18 -20.33 -14.90 11.76
C LEU A 18 -18.85 -14.69 12.14
N PRO A 19 -17.93 -14.51 11.17
CA PRO A 19 -16.57 -14.13 11.47
C PRO A 19 -16.59 -12.91 12.39
N PRO A 20 -15.68 -12.81 13.38
CA PRO A 20 -15.64 -11.65 14.26
C PRO A 20 -15.61 -10.37 13.43
N GLU A 21 -16.41 -9.36 13.80
CA GLU A 21 -16.50 -8.05 13.10
C GLU A 21 -15.12 -7.41 12.87
N ASN A 22 -14.14 -7.83 13.66
CA ASN A 22 -12.75 -7.39 13.64
C ASN A 22 -11.92 -7.87 12.42
N CYS A 23 -12.52 -8.66 11.52
CA CYS A 23 -11.80 -9.32 10.43
C CYS A 23 -12.32 -9.03 9.01
N ARG A 24 -13.48 -8.36 8.87
CA ARG A 24 -14.06 -8.12 7.56
C ARG A 24 -13.45 -6.89 6.91
N GLY A 25 -13.00 -7.04 5.67
CA GLY A 25 -12.65 -5.88 4.85
C GLY A 25 -13.88 -5.21 4.25
N ASP A 26 -13.70 -4.03 3.66
CA ASP A 26 -14.75 -3.25 2.98
C ASP A 26 -15.44 -4.00 1.83
N ASN A 27 -14.78 -5.00 1.24
CA ASN A 27 -15.36 -5.88 0.23
C ASN A 27 -16.08 -7.11 0.83
N HIS A 28 -16.36 -7.09 2.14
CA HIS A 28 -16.93 -8.19 2.93
C HIS A 28 -16.12 -9.49 2.95
N ALA A 29 -14.89 -9.49 2.43
CA ALA A 29 -14.00 -10.64 2.51
C ALA A 29 -13.56 -10.87 3.97
N ASP A 30 -13.60 -12.13 4.39
CA ASP A 30 -13.07 -12.56 5.69
C ASP A 30 -11.54 -12.64 5.64
N ARG A 31 -10.87 -11.70 6.31
CA ARG A 31 -9.41 -11.62 6.37
C ARG A 31 -8.81 -12.48 7.49
N CYS A 32 -9.65 -13.10 8.30
CA CYS A 32 -9.25 -14.07 9.32
C CYS A 32 -9.25 -15.51 8.80
N ALA A 33 -9.83 -15.74 7.62
CA ALA A 33 -9.77 -17.00 6.92
C ALA A 33 -8.30 -17.41 6.64
N PRO A 34 -7.85 -18.60 7.08
CA PRO A 34 -6.50 -19.10 6.80
C PRO A 34 -6.16 -19.13 5.30
N GLU A 35 -7.17 -19.35 4.45
CA GLU A 35 -7.02 -19.37 3.00
C GLU A 35 -6.61 -18.00 2.44
N ASP A 36 -7.11 -16.89 3.02
CA ASP A 36 -6.72 -15.54 2.59
C ASP A 36 -5.24 -15.29 2.89
N ARG A 37 -4.75 -15.75 4.05
CA ARG A 37 -3.33 -15.68 4.42
C ARG A 37 -2.47 -16.51 3.49
N ALA A 38 -2.83 -17.77 3.27
CA ALA A 38 -2.09 -18.67 2.39
C ALA A 38 -2.02 -18.11 0.95
N ARG A 39 -3.10 -17.50 0.46
CA ARG A 39 -3.17 -16.85 -0.84
C ARG A 39 -2.20 -15.66 -0.92
N ILE A 40 -2.16 -14.78 0.08
CA ILE A 40 -1.22 -13.65 0.10
C ILE A 40 0.22 -14.15 0.15
N VAL A 41 0.54 -15.12 1.03
CA VAL A 41 1.88 -15.73 1.12
C VAL A 41 2.33 -16.29 -0.22
N ALA A 42 1.47 -17.07 -0.89
CA ALA A 42 1.76 -17.64 -2.21
C ALA A 42 1.94 -16.56 -3.28
N LYS A 43 1.03 -15.58 -3.34
CA LYS A 43 1.09 -14.45 -4.28
C LYS A 43 2.37 -13.62 -4.14
N ARG A 44 2.93 -13.54 -2.93
CA ARG A 44 4.15 -12.79 -2.61
C ARG A 44 5.43 -13.63 -2.72
N GLY A 45 5.34 -14.91 -3.09
CA GLY A 45 6.49 -15.82 -3.15
C GLY A 45 7.15 -16.07 -1.79
N MET A 46 6.38 -15.95 -0.70
CA MET A 46 6.85 -16.16 0.66
C MET A 46 6.77 -17.64 1.05
N ALA A 47 7.68 -18.08 1.92
CA ALA A 47 7.54 -19.37 2.58
C ALA A 47 6.43 -19.29 3.66
N SER A 48 5.67 -20.37 3.84
CA SER A 48 4.68 -20.47 4.91
C SER A 48 5.32 -20.39 6.29
N ALA A 49 4.54 -20.01 7.30
CA ALA A 49 5.00 -19.97 8.70
C ALA A 49 5.59 -21.31 9.14
N ASP A 50 4.93 -22.43 8.81
CA ASP A 50 5.42 -23.78 9.12
C ASP A 50 6.77 -24.10 8.47
N ALA A 51 6.96 -23.69 7.22
CA ALA A 51 8.21 -23.92 6.51
C ALA A 51 9.36 -23.13 7.14
N GLU A 52 9.13 -21.87 7.49
CA GLU A 52 10.11 -21.04 8.18
C GLU A 52 10.38 -21.55 9.60
N ALA A 53 9.33 -22.01 10.31
CA ALA A 53 9.45 -22.61 11.62
C ALA A 53 10.39 -23.83 11.60
N LYS A 54 10.16 -24.74 10.64
CA LYS A 54 10.99 -25.93 10.40
C LYS A 54 12.42 -25.58 9.99
N ALA A 55 12.60 -24.48 9.25
CA ALA A 55 13.92 -23.99 8.85
C ALA A 55 14.66 -23.22 9.97
N GLY A 56 14.06 -23.08 11.16
CA GLY A 56 14.67 -22.38 12.30
C GLY A 56 14.73 -20.86 12.13
N VAL A 57 13.92 -20.29 11.23
CA VAL A 57 13.89 -18.85 10.97
C VAL A 57 13.07 -18.15 12.03
N GLU A 58 13.63 -17.09 12.63
CA GLU A 58 12.91 -16.15 13.50
C GLU A 58 12.33 -15.04 12.61
N ALA A 59 11.01 -14.89 12.56
CA ALA A 59 10.37 -13.93 11.68
C ALA A 59 9.19 -13.20 12.35
N TYR A 60 9.03 -11.93 12.01
CA TYR A 60 7.93 -11.05 12.42
C TYR A 60 7.34 -10.44 11.16
N ARG A 61 6.15 -10.88 10.76
CA ARG A 61 5.53 -10.54 9.48
C ARG A 61 4.24 -9.78 9.71
N ALA A 62 4.06 -8.68 9.00
CA ALA A 62 2.88 -7.84 9.00
C ALA A 62 2.23 -7.83 7.61
N PHE A 63 0.93 -8.08 7.58
CA PHE A 63 0.12 -8.13 6.37
C PHE A 63 -0.97 -7.08 6.47
N PHE A 64 -1.27 -6.41 5.36
CA PHE A 64 -2.15 -5.25 5.37
C PHE A 64 -3.12 -5.29 4.21
N VAL A 65 -4.36 -4.95 4.53
CA VAL A 65 -5.42 -4.64 3.57
C VAL A 65 -5.91 -3.24 3.92
N ASP A 66 -5.86 -2.33 2.94
CA ASP A 66 -6.31 -0.96 3.16
C ASP A 66 -7.84 -0.86 3.28
N GLY A 67 -8.31 0.32 3.64
CA GLY A 67 -9.73 0.66 3.73
C GLY A 67 -10.52 0.61 2.43
N TYR A 68 -9.96 0.10 1.33
CA TYR A 68 -10.68 -0.18 0.08
C TYR A 68 -10.56 -1.65 -0.31
N GLY A 69 -10.10 -2.52 0.60
CA GLY A 69 -9.92 -3.94 0.35
C GLY A 69 -8.67 -4.27 -0.47
N ARG A 70 -7.76 -3.31 -0.68
CA ARG A 70 -6.54 -3.52 -1.48
C ARG A 70 -5.40 -4.00 -0.59
N GLU A 71 -4.77 -5.10 -1.01
CA GLU A 71 -3.55 -5.58 -0.36
C GLU A 71 -2.42 -4.58 -0.52
N ARG A 72 -1.75 -4.28 0.59
CA ARG A 72 -0.49 -3.53 0.57
C ARG A 72 0.69 -4.50 0.68
N PRO A 73 1.94 -4.05 0.53
CA PRO A 73 3.10 -4.92 0.69
C PRO A 73 3.11 -5.58 2.07
N THR A 74 3.59 -6.82 2.12
CA THR A 74 3.86 -7.51 3.38
C THR A 74 5.23 -7.10 3.88
N ILE A 75 5.34 -6.77 5.16
CA ILE A 75 6.58 -6.32 5.78
C ILE A 75 7.05 -7.42 6.71
N ALA A 76 8.34 -7.76 6.66
CA ALA A 76 8.91 -8.77 7.53
C ALA A 76 10.25 -8.31 8.10
N PHE A 77 10.46 -8.58 9.37
CA PHE A 77 11.80 -8.68 9.94
C PHE A 77 12.12 -10.16 10.12
N GLU A 78 13.15 -10.66 9.43
CA GLU A 78 13.50 -12.08 9.44
C GLU A 78 14.98 -12.30 9.73
N ARG A 79 15.28 -13.36 10.49
CA ARG A 79 16.64 -13.80 10.82
C ARG A 79 16.73 -15.31 10.60
N ARG A 80 17.46 -15.69 9.56
CA ARG A 80 17.76 -17.10 9.26
C ARG A 80 18.94 -17.58 10.14
N PRO A 81 19.02 -18.88 10.47
CA PRO A 81 20.16 -19.43 11.21
C PRO A 81 21.50 -19.05 10.56
N GLY A 82 22.43 -18.54 11.37
CA GLY A 82 23.76 -18.13 10.91
C GLY A 82 23.82 -16.82 10.10
N GLN A 83 22.70 -16.10 9.95
CA GLN A 83 22.63 -14.84 9.20
C GLN A 83 22.22 -13.66 10.08
N PRO A 84 22.67 -12.42 9.77
CA PRO A 84 22.17 -11.23 10.45
C PRO A 84 20.68 -11.00 10.13
N PRO A 85 19.95 -10.29 11.01
CA PRO A 85 18.56 -9.95 10.75
C PRO A 85 18.45 -8.98 9.57
N LYS A 86 17.33 -9.06 8.85
CA LYS A 86 17.00 -8.17 7.73
C LYS A 86 15.55 -7.72 7.77
N ALA A 87 15.31 -6.52 7.26
CA ALA A 87 13.99 -6.03 6.91
C ALA A 87 13.71 -6.41 5.45
N VAL A 88 12.51 -6.92 5.19
CA VAL A 88 12.06 -7.36 3.88
C VAL A 88 10.68 -6.81 3.60
N VAL A 89 10.49 -6.23 2.41
CA VAL A 89 9.20 -5.78 1.92
C VAL A 89 8.83 -6.62 0.71
N TYR A 90 7.76 -7.40 0.84
CA TYR A 90 7.22 -8.25 -0.21
C TYR A 90 6.04 -7.56 -0.90
N ALA A 91 6.23 -7.16 -2.16
CA ALA A 91 5.19 -6.66 -3.05
C ALA A 91 4.86 -7.71 -4.14
N GLN A 92 3.98 -7.39 -5.09
CA GLN A 92 3.43 -8.38 -6.03
C GLN A 92 4.50 -8.91 -6.98
N ASP A 93 5.32 -8.00 -7.49
CA ASP A 93 6.35 -8.31 -8.49
C ASP A 93 7.72 -7.78 -8.04
N ARG A 94 7.86 -7.49 -6.75
CA ARG A 94 9.09 -6.94 -6.20
C ARG A 94 9.31 -7.35 -4.75
N LYS A 95 10.57 -7.56 -4.41
CA LYS A 95 11.06 -7.75 -3.05
C LYS A 95 12.14 -6.71 -2.77
N LEU A 96 12.01 -5.99 -1.66
CA LEU A 96 13.07 -5.12 -1.12
C LEU A 96 13.69 -5.82 0.08
N GLU A 97 15.02 -5.84 0.17
CA GLU A 97 15.75 -6.42 1.30
C GLU A 97 16.84 -5.45 1.76
N ALA A 98 16.93 -5.22 3.06
CA ALA A 98 17.98 -4.43 3.68
C ALA A 98 18.40 -5.06 5.01
N PRO A 99 19.69 -4.97 5.40
CA PRO A 99 20.10 -5.33 6.75
C PRO A 99 19.27 -4.56 7.79
N ALA A 100 18.79 -5.26 8.82
CA ALA A 100 18.13 -4.61 9.94
C ALA A 100 19.18 -4.21 10.98
N SER A 101 19.15 -2.96 11.42
CA SER A 101 19.96 -2.53 12.56
C SER A 101 19.62 -3.36 13.80
N LEU A 102 20.61 -3.57 14.68
CA LEU A 102 20.40 -4.29 15.94
C LEU A 102 19.34 -3.60 16.82
N THR A 103 19.30 -2.26 16.79
CA THR A 103 18.28 -1.45 17.48
C THR A 103 16.88 -1.77 16.96
N ALA A 104 16.67 -1.73 15.65
CA ALA A 104 15.37 -2.05 15.05
C ALA A 104 14.97 -3.50 15.37
N TRP A 105 15.89 -4.45 15.19
CA TRP A 105 15.64 -5.86 15.49
C TRP A 105 15.21 -6.08 16.95
N ASN A 106 15.96 -5.55 17.91
CA ASN A 106 15.64 -5.72 19.34
C ASN A 106 14.32 -5.05 19.72
N LYS A 107 13.99 -3.92 19.10
CA LYS A 107 12.70 -3.26 19.30
C LYS A 107 11.54 -4.12 18.77
N VAL A 108 11.65 -4.65 17.54
CA VAL A 108 10.67 -5.59 16.98
C VAL A 108 10.46 -6.78 17.91
N LYS A 109 11.54 -7.40 18.40
CA LYS A 109 11.45 -8.54 19.35
C LYS A 109 10.72 -8.18 20.64
N THR A 110 10.99 -7.01 21.18
CA THR A 110 10.39 -6.53 22.43
C THR A 110 8.91 -6.26 22.26
N ASP A 111 8.54 -5.53 21.21
CA ASP A 111 7.15 -5.14 20.95
C ASP A 111 6.29 -6.35 20.53
N ALA A 112 6.89 -7.35 19.87
CA ALA A 112 6.24 -8.59 19.46
C ALA A 112 5.78 -9.48 20.63
N GLN A 113 6.20 -9.23 21.87
CA GLN A 113 5.77 -10.01 23.03
C GLN A 113 4.25 -9.94 23.27
N PHE A 114 3.62 -8.83 22.86
CA PHE A 114 2.21 -8.57 23.12
C PHE A 114 1.37 -8.38 21.84
N ALA A 115 2.01 -8.37 20.66
CA ALA A 115 1.40 -7.99 19.39
C ALA A 115 0.18 -8.84 18.99
N ASP A 116 0.10 -10.08 19.45
CA ASP A 116 -0.93 -11.08 19.20
C ASP A 116 -1.92 -11.24 20.37
N ARG A 117 -1.85 -10.38 21.40
CA ARG A 117 -2.77 -10.45 22.54
C ARG A 117 -4.07 -9.71 22.27
N ALA A 118 -5.19 -10.29 22.72
CA ALA A 118 -6.46 -9.60 22.79
C ALA A 118 -6.48 -8.62 23.96
N LEU A 119 -6.80 -7.36 23.69
CA LEU A 119 -7.21 -6.45 24.76
C LEU A 119 -8.62 -6.82 25.25
N ALA A 120 -8.86 -6.60 26.53
CA ALA A 120 -10.20 -6.73 27.09
C ALA A 120 -11.15 -5.70 26.44
N PRO A 121 -12.41 -6.06 26.15
CA PRO A 121 -13.38 -5.11 25.63
C PRO A 121 -13.52 -3.90 26.55
N LEU A 122 -13.65 -2.71 25.95
CA LEU A 122 -14.00 -1.52 26.72
C LEU A 122 -15.40 -1.70 27.33
N PRO A 123 -15.65 -1.18 28.55
CA PRO A 123 -17.00 -1.12 29.10
C PRO A 123 -17.92 -0.39 28.11
N PRO A 124 -19.19 -0.81 27.95
CA PRO A 124 -20.11 -0.13 27.07
C PRO A 124 -20.25 1.34 27.48
N ALA A 125 -20.17 2.24 26.50
CA ALA A 125 -20.41 3.65 26.74
C ALA A 125 -21.81 3.86 27.33
N LYS A 126 -21.96 4.83 28.23
CA LYS A 126 -23.29 5.21 28.71
C LYS A 126 -24.11 5.72 27.52
N PRO A 127 -25.42 5.43 27.45
CA PRO A 127 -26.25 5.83 26.30
C PRO A 127 -26.20 7.33 25.96
N ALA A 128 -25.97 8.18 26.97
CA ALA A 128 -25.85 9.63 26.82
C ALA A 128 -24.52 10.10 26.20
N ASP A 129 -23.49 9.25 26.20
CA ASP A 129 -22.13 9.53 25.71
C ASP A 129 -21.80 8.73 24.44
N ALA A 130 -22.73 7.89 23.97
CA ALA A 130 -22.57 7.04 22.80
C ALA A 130 -22.68 7.87 21.51
N LEU A 131 -21.58 8.54 21.13
CA LEU A 131 -21.43 8.97 19.75
C LEU A 131 -21.37 7.72 18.86
N PRO A 132 -22.08 7.70 17.72
CA PRO A 132 -21.90 6.62 16.74
C PRO A 132 -20.45 6.70 16.23
N ASN A 133 -19.60 5.76 16.67
CA ASN A 133 -18.28 5.58 16.10
C ASN A 133 -18.43 5.03 14.68
N ILE A 134 -18.47 5.93 13.70
CA ILE A 134 -18.45 5.55 12.29
C ILE A 134 -17.00 5.30 11.91
N CYS A 135 -16.60 4.03 11.86
CA CYS A 135 -15.33 3.62 11.29
C CYS A 135 -15.52 3.30 9.81
N LEU A 136 -15.28 4.28 8.95
CA LEU A 136 -15.35 4.12 7.50
C LEU A 136 -13.96 3.78 6.95
N HIS A 137 -13.87 2.81 6.03
CA HIS A 137 -12.62 2.42 5.36
C HIS A 137 -11.53 1.94 6.32
N ALA A 138 -11.90 1.01 7.19
CA ALA A 138 -11.00 0.43 8.18
C ALA A 138 -9.89 -0.38 7.50
N TRP A 139 -8.65 -0.14 7.90
CA TRP A 139 -7.56 -1.04 7.54
C TRP A 139 -7.67 -2.33 8.34
N VAL A 140 -7.32 -3.45 7.70
CA VAL A 140 -7.18 -4.74 8.38
C VAL A 140 -5.71 -5.12 8.37
N SER A 141 -5.17 -5.36 9.56
CA SER A 141 -3.77 -5.70 9.75
C SER A 141 -3.66 -7.06 10.43
N SER A 142 -2.65 -7.81 10.06
CA SER A 142 -2.36 -9.07 10.73
C SER A 142 -0.88 -9.23 11.00
N VAL A 143 -0.59 -9.87 12.12
CA VAL A 143 0.76 -10.28 12.49
C VAL A 143 0.88 -11.80 12.38
N GLU A 144 2.04 -12.26 11.94
CA GLU A 144 2.50 -13.65 12.01
C GLU A 144 3.93 -13.64 12.59
N ILE A 145 4.13 -14.34 13.70
CA ILE A 145 5.37 -14.39 14.46
C ILE A 145 5.85 -15.84 14.48
N VAL A 146 7.09 -16.08 14.06
CA VAL A 146 7.66 -17.42 13.87
C VAL A 146 8.95 -17.56 14.69
N ASN A 147 9.08 -18.65 15.44
CA ASN A 147 10.22 -19.02 16.32
C ASN A 147 10.70 -17.87 17.24
N ALA A 148 9.82 -16.96 17.63
CA ALA A 148 10.16 -15.87 18.54
C ALA A 148 9.96 -16.29 20.00
N PRO A 149 10.85 -15.89 20.93
CA PRO A 149 10.65 -16.14 22.35
C PRO A 149 9.34 -15.52 22.86
N THR A 150 8.57 -16.27 23.64
CA THR A 150 7.40 -15.75 24.37
C THR A 150 7.78 -15.38 25.80
N ARG A 151 7.01 -14.48 26.44
CA ARG A 151 7.30 -13.99 27.80
C ARG A 151 7.10 -15.06 28.89
N GLU A 152 6.39 -16.14 28.60
CA GLU A 152 5.99 -17.17 29.58
C GLU A 152 6.14 -18.59 29.02
N GLY A 153 7.38 -19.03 28.74
CA GLY A 153 7.66 -20.46 28.46
C GLY A 153 6.78 -21.12 27.38
N GLY A 154 6.16 -20.33 26.51
CA GLY A 154 5.21 -20.82 25.53
C GLY A 154 5.97 -21.47 24.39
N ASP A 155 5.61 -22.72 24.11
CA ASP A 155 6.20 -23.55 23.06
C ASP A 155 5.68 -23.22 21.65
N ASP A 156 4.77 -22.25 21.54
CA ASP A 156 4.16 -21.84 20.28
C ASP A 156 5.20 -21.26 19.33
N LYS A 157 5.65 -22.11 18.40
CA LYS A 157 6.59 -21.74 17.34
C LYS A 157 5.98 -20.76 16.34
N ILE A 158 4.66 -20.65 16.28
CA ILE A 158 3.94 -19.76 15.37
C ILE A 158 2.79 -19.11 16.15
N ARG A 159 2.74 -17.78 16.10
CA ARG A 159 1.66 -16.99 16.70
C ARG A 159 1.10 -16.03 15.66
N SER A 160 -0.21 -15.83 15.64
CA SER A 160 -0.83 -14.95 14.66
C SER A 160 -2.09 -14.29 15.18
N ARG A 161 -2.34 -13.08 14.73
CA ARG A 161 -3.58 -12.34 15.03
C ARG A 161 -3.91 -11.39 13.89
N THR A 162 -5.19 -11.11 13.72
CA THR A 162 -5.72 -10.14 12.77
C THR A 162 -6.66 -9.19 13.50
N GLU A 163 -6.54 -7.91 13.22
CA GLU A 163 -7.38 -6.86 13.80
C GLU A 163 -7.75 -5.82 12.73
N ASN A 164 -8.92 -5.19 12.90
CA ASN A 164 -9.27 -3.98 12.18
C ASN A 164 -8.72 -2.75 12.92
N ALA A 165 -8.50 -1.66 12.20
CA ALA A 165 -7.98 -0.42 12.76
C ALA A 165 -9.05 0.43 13.49
N CYS A 166 -10.28 -0.05 13.59
CA CYS A 166 -11.38 0.66 14.28
C CYS A 166 -11.29 0.52 15.80
N GLY A 167 -10.67 -0.55 16.29
CA GLY A 167 -10.51 -0.81 17.71
C GLY A 167 -9.11 -0.45 18.21
N PRO A 168 -8.95 -0.18 19.52
CA PRO A 168 -7.64 -0.16 20.15
C PRO A 168 -7.09 -1.59 20.15
N GLY A 169 -6.16 -1.89 19.26
CA GLY A 169 -5.64 -3.23 19.03
C GLY A 169 -4.11 -3.25 19.01
N LEU A 170 -3.51 -4.19 19.76
CA LEU A 170 -2.05 -4.32 19.83
C LEU A 170 -1.45 -4.84 18.51
N THR A 171 -2.22 -5.60 17.72
CA THR A 171 -1.76 -6.09 16.41
C THR A 171 -1.64 -4.94 15.43
N THR A 172 -2.66 -4.09 15.34
CA THR A 172 -2.62 -2.92 14.45
C THR A 172 -1.48 -1.98 14.88
N GLN A 173 -1.32 -1.70 16.17
CA GLN A 173 -0.22 -0.87 16.66
C GLN A 173 1.15 -1.45 16.28
N PHE A 174 1.39 -2.74 16.58
CA PHE A 174 2.66 -3.39 16.29
C PHE A 174 2.97 -3.42 14.79
N THR A 175 1.98 -3.71 13.94
CA THR A 175 2.18 -3.81 12.50
C THR A 175 2.50 -2.46 11.86
N PHE A 176 1.90 -1.37 12.32
CA PHE A 176 2.26 -0.01 11.88
C PHE A 176 3.68 0.37 12.34
N GLU A 177 4.04 0.06 13.58
CA GLU A 177 5.41 0.26 14.08
C GLU A 177 6.43 -0.53 13.25
N LEU A 178 6.10 -1.75 12.84
CA LEU A 178 6.93 -2.57 11.96
C LEU A 178 7.19 -1.87 10.61
N ALA A 179 6.19 -1.16 10.08
CA ALA A 179 6.34 -0.39 8.86
C ALA A 179 7.27 0.82 9.02
N THR A 180 7.11 1.57 10.12
CA THR A 180 8.00 2.68 10.47
C THR A 180 9.45 2.22 10.61
N LEU A 181 9.68 1.13 11.35
CA LEU A 181 11.01 0.55 11.51
C LEU A 181 11.59 0.05 10.18
N ALA A 182 10.75 -0.50 9.29
CA ALA A 182 11.19 -0.94 7.97
C ALA A 182 11.66 0.24 7.11
N ILE A 183 10.93 1.36 7.06
CA ILE A 183 11.35 2.55 6.29
C ILE A 183 12.76 3.00 6.65
N GLN A 184 13.09 3.02 7.94
CA GLN A 184 14.41 3.41 8.44
C GLN A 184 15.55 2.51 7.94
N GLN A 185 15.24 1.31 7.42
CA GLN A 185 16.24 0.41 6.84
C GLN A 185 16.43 0.64 5.32
N PHE A 186 15.57 1.44 4.68
CA PHE A 186 15.59 1.69 3.23
C PHE A 186 15.70 3.19 2.93
N PRO A 187 16.92 3.72 2.70
CA PRO A 187 17.12 5.16 2.49
C PRO A 187 16.26 5.78 1.38
N ALA A 188 16.00 5.04 0.30
CA ALA A 188 15.12 5.50 -0.76
C ALA A 188 13.65 5.61 -0.33
N CYS A 189 13.18 4.72 0.55
CA CYS A 189 11.83 4.79 1.10
C CYS A 189 11.71 5.93 2.11
N GLU A 190 12.77 6.17 2.91
CA GLU A 190 12.84 7.28 3.85
C GLU A 190 12.81 8.64 3.13
N ALA A 191 13.47 8.74 1.96
CA ALA A 191 13.45 9.93 1.12
C ALA A 191 12.07 10.27 0.51
N LEU A 192 11.08 9.37 0.62
CA LEU A 192 9.70 9.66 0.23
C LEU A 192 9.02 10.58 1.26
N SER A 193 8.36 11.63 0.78
CA SER A 193 7.73 12.67 1.60
C SER A 193 6.62 12.13 2.50
N GLU A 194 6.75 12.31 3.81
CA GLU A 194 5.74 11.89 4.79
C GLU A 194 4.37 12.52 4.56
N SER A 195 4.31 13.78 4.13
CA SER A 195 3.04 14.50 3.92
C SER A 195 2.30 14.06 2.66
N LYS A 196 2.95 13.33 1.75
CA LYS A 196 2.35 12.85 0.50
C LYS A 196 1.74 11.46 0.59
N TYR A 197 2.02 10.73 1.67
CA TYR A 197 1.51 9.39 1.87
C TYR A 197 0.73 9.32 3.17
N ARG A 198 -0.33 8.51 3.20
CA ARG A 198 -1.23 8.45 4.36
C ARG A 198 -0.56 7.88 5.61
N ASN A 199 0.41 6.99 5.41
CA ASN A 199 1.19 6.31 6.45
C ASN A 199 2.42 5.62 5.83
N ASP A 200 3.25 5.02 6.68
CA ASP A 200 4.48 4.34 6.27
C ASP A 200 4.24 3.09 5.41
N ILE A 201 3.09 2.43 5.53
CA ILE A 201 2.74 1.28 4.67
C ILE A 201 2.52 1.75 3.23
N GLU A 202 1.85 2.89 3.04
CA GLU A 202 1.69 3.54 1.73
C GLU A 202 3.03 4.03 1.17
N ARG A 203 3.92 4.58 2.02
CA ARG A 203 5.28 4.97 1.60
C ARG A 203 6.09 3.77 1.13
N LEU A 204 6.06 2.65 1.86
CA LEU A 204 6.74 1.42 1.46
C LEU A 204 6.16 0.85 0.16
N ALA A 205 4.85 0.93 -0.03
CA ALA A 205 4.22 0.54 -1.29
C ALA A 205 4.70 1.41 -2.47
N ALA A 206 4.74 2.73 -2.31
CA ALA A 206 5.32 3.61 -3.32
C ALA A 206 6.81 3.34 -3.56
N CYS A 207 7.56 3.01 -2.50
CA CYS A 207 8.97 2.67 -2.58
C CYS A 207 9.23 1.43 -3.45
N THR A 208 8.29 0.48 -3.49
CA THR A 208 8.40 -0.71 -4.35
C THR A 208 8.35 -0.36 -5.85
N LEU A 209 7.92 0.85 -6.22
CA LEU A 209 7.91 1.33 -7.60
C LEU A 209 9.25 1.97 -8.02
N LEU A 210 10.18 2.20 -7.09
CA LEU A 210 11.41 2.97 -7.36
C LEU A 210 12.56 2.09 -7.89
N HIS A 211 13.13 2.43 -9.04
CA HIS A 211 14.21 1.70 -9.70
C HIS A 211 15.38 2.63 -10.09
N GLY A 212 16.53 2.04 -10.44
CA GLY A 212 17.71 2.78 -10.89
C GLY A 212 18.34 3.60 -9.76
N ASP A 213 18.61 4.88 -10.02
CA ASP A 213 18.90 5.88 -8.98
C ASP A 213 17.63 6.12 -8.14
N THR A 214 17.48 5.31 -7.10
CA THR A 214 16.28 5.32 -6.26
C THR A 214 16.11 6.60 -5.46
N LEU A 215 17.17 7.39 -5.24
CA LEU A 215 17.05 8.69 -4.57
C LEU A 215 16.49 9.75 -5.50
N ALA A 216 16.93 9.78 -6.76
CA ALA A 216 16.31 10.62 -7.78
C ALA A 216 14.84 10.25 -8.00
N ALA A 217 14.54 8.95 -8.11
CA ALA A 217 13.18 8.44 -8.24
C ALA A 217 12.30 8.81 -7.02
N ALA A 218 12.83 8.69 -5.80
CA ALA A 218 12.12 9.10 -4.59
C ALA A 218 11.86 10.61 -4.55
N GLY A 219 12.84 11.42 -4.92
CA GLY A 219 12.69 12.88 -5.03
C GLY A 219 11.57 13.27 -6.00
N PHE A 220 11.52 12.61 -7.15
CA PHE A 220 10.43 12.78 -8.12
C PHE A 220 9.06 12.37 -7.56
N ALA A 221 8.98 11.17 -6.95
CA ALA A 221 7.74 10.67 -6.37
C ALA A 221 7.23 11.55 -5.23
N SER A 222 8.13 12.13 -4.42
CA SER A 222 7.82 13.09 -3.36
C SER A 222 7.23 14.40 -3.90
N GLN A 223 7.71 14.89 -5.04
CA GLN A 223 7.13 16.08 -5.66
C GLN A 223 5.75 15.81 -6.23
N THR A 224 5.61 14.71 -6.98
CA THR A 224 4.37 14.40 -7.71
C THR A 224 3.30 13.73 -6.85
N GLY A 225 3.65 13.19 -5.68
CA GLY A 225 2.72 12.63 -4.69
C GLY A 225 2.20 11.22 -5.01
N GLY A 226 2.73 10.56 -6.04
CA GLY A 226 2.28 9.22 -6.47
C GLY A 226 0.86 9.15 -7.05
N TRP A 227 0.08 10.23 -6.96
CA TRP A 227 -1.26 10.40 -7.51
C TRP A 227 -1.34 11.71 -8.30
N LEU A 228 -2.27 11.78 -9.25
CA LEU A 228 -2.54 13.05 -9.95
C LEU A 228 -3.29 14.01 -9.02
N GLU A 229 -2.53 14.91 -8.37
CA GLU A 229 -3.05 15.97 -7.51
C GLU A 229 -2.96 17.33 -8.21
N LEU A 230 -4.00 17.66 -8.99
CA LEU A 230 -4.12 18.98 -9.59
C LEU A 230 -4.60 20.00 -8.56
N ARG A 231 -3.98 21.18 -8.57
CA ARG A 231 -4.44 22.34 -7.79
C ARG A 231 -5.84 22.76 -8.23
N ARG A 232 -6.77 22.80 -7.28
CA ARG A 232 -8.19 23.11 -7.53
C ARG A 232 -8.52 24.60 -7.53
N ASP A 233 -7.59 25.41 -7.04
CA ASP A 233 -7.68 26.86 -6.96
C ASP A 233 -7.06 27.57 -8.18
N LEU A 234 -6.62 26.79 -9.18
CA LEU A 234 -6.13 27.28 -10.47
C LEU A 234 -7.10 26.90 -11.59
N GLU A 235 -7.12 27.71 -12.65
CA GLU A 235 -7.76 27.33 -13.91
C GLU A 235 -7.23 25.97 -14.41
N PRO A 236 -8.06 25.09 -14.99
CA PRO A 236 -7.66 23.71 -15.30
C PRO A 236 -6.36 23.59 -16.12
N ALA A 237 -6.20 24.42 -17.15
CA ALA A 237 -4.98 24.43 -17.97
C ALA A 237 -3.75 24.90 -17.17
N MET A 238 -3.92 25.82 -16.23
CA MET A 238 -2.85 26.26 -15.33
C MET A 238 -2.54 25.21 -14.27
N ALA A 239 -3.54 24.51 -13.73
CA ALA A 239 -3.35 23.41 -12.80
C ALA A 239 -2.50 22.30 -13.43
N TRP A 240 -2.78 21.94 -14.69
CA TRP A 240 -1.95 21.01 -15.45
C TRP A 240 -0.54 21.55 -15.71
N SER A 241 -0.41 22.81 -16.12
CA SER A 241 0.92 23.43 -16.31
C SER A 241 1.73 23.41 -15.02
N ASN A 242 1.11 23.66 -13.87
CA ASN A 242 1.77 23.63 -12.57
C ASN A 242 2.24 22.23 -12.20
N TRP A 243 1.42 21.20 -12.46
CA TRP A 243 1.79 19.80 -12.17
C TRP A 243 2.90 19.27 -13.09
N ILE A 244 2.86 19.63 -14.38
CA ILE A 244 3.85 19.22 -15.39
C ILE A 244 5.19 19.94 -15.22
N GLY A 245 5.15 21.14 -14.64
CA GLY A 245 6.28 22.05 -14.56
C GLY A 245 6.10 23.26 -15.48
N THR A 246 6.59 24.40 -15.02
CA THR A 246 6.45 25.72 -15.64
C THR A 246 7.48 26.05 -16.73
N ASN A 247 8.40 25.13 -17.04
CA ASN A 247 9.40 25.31 -18.09
C ASN A 247 8.82 24.81 -19.43
N ALA A 248 8.78 25.70 -20.42
CA ALA A 248 7.99 25.54 -21.65
C ALA A 248 8.61 24.60 -22.71
N LYS A 249 8.95 23.37 -22.32
CA LYS A 249 9.61 22.39 -23.22
C LYS A 249 8.98 20.99 -23.18
N ALA A 250 7.80 20.84 -22.59
CA ALA A 250 7.10 19.57 -22.53
C ALA A 250 6.56 19.16 -23.92
N GLU A 251 6.70 17.89 -24.25
CA GLU A 251 6.09 17.26 -25.42
C GLU A 251 5.14 16.13 -25.00
N LEU A 252 3.88 16.20 -25.43
CA LEU A 252 2.87 15.18 -25.22
C LEU A 252 2.47 14.55 -26.55
N ASN A 253 2.56 13.23 -26.66
CA ASN A 253 1.96 12.44 -27.72
C ASN A 253 0.81 11.60 -27.13
N TRP A 254 -0.41 11.99 -27.42
CA TRP A 254 -1.63 11.36 -26.94
C TRP A 254 -2.30 10.57 -28.07
N ASN A 255 -1.95 9.28 -28.17
CA ASN A 255 -2.45 8.37 -29.21
C ASN A 255 -2.30 8.95 -30.63
N GLY A 256 -1.13 9.51 -30.94
CA GLY A 256 -0.82 10.14 -32.22
C GLY A 256 -1.15 11.63 -32.31
N GLN A 257 -1.90 12.19 -31.35
CA GLN A 257 -2.13 13.63 -31.26
C GLN A 257 -1.01 14.29 -30.48
N VAL A 258 -0.27 15.20 -31.12
CA VAL A 258 0.90 15.82 -30.51
C VAL A 258 0.59 17.24 -30.05
N ALA A 259 0.85 17.51 -28.76
CA ALA A 259 0.87 18.84 -28.18
C ALA A 259 2.29 19.15 -27.68
N LYS A 260 2.80 20.35 -27.99
CA LYS A 260 4.14 20.78 -27.56
C LYS A 260 4.09 22.18 -26.99
N ASP A 261 4.82 22.36 -25.89
CA ASP A 261 5.17 23.68 -25.39
C ASP A 261 6.41 24.19 -26.10
N ASP A 262 6.38 25.46 -26.48
CA ASP A 262 7.54 26.17 -27.01
C ASP A 262 7.56 27.62 -26.49
N ILE A 263 8.62 28.36 -26.83
CA ILE A 263 8.84 29.73 -26.35
C ILE A 263 7.70 30.70 -26.73
N TYR A 264 6.99 30.43 -27.83
CA TYR A 264 5.88 31.23 -28.34
C TYR A 264 4.51 30.69 -27.90
N ARG A 265 4.44 29.41 -27.55
CA ARG A 265 3.21 28.69 -27.17
C ARG A 265 3.36 28.04 -25.81
N ARG A 266 3.49 28.88 -24.79
CA ARG A 266 3.54 28.44 -23.39
C ARG A 266 2.22 27.75 -23.02
N ASN A 267 2.30 26.59 -22.36
CA ASN A 267 1.17 25.84 -21.81
C ASN A 267 0.17 25.28 -22.85
N ASN A 268 0.63 24.87 -24.02
CA ASN A 268 -0.20 24.07 -24.94
C ASN A 268 -0.49 22.68 -24.38
N VAL A 269 0.50 22.05 -23.75
CA VAL A 269 0.33 20.71 -23.16
C VAL A 269 -0.71 20.74 -22.05
N GLY A 270 -0.65 21.72 -21.15
CA GLY A 270 -1.65 21.85 -20.08
C GLY A 270 -3.04 22.22 -20.60
N LYS A 271 -3.15 23.03 -21.66
CA LYS A 271 -4.45 23.27 -22.35
C LYS A 271 -5.02 22.00 -22.96
N PHE A 272 -4.17 21.19 -23.61
CA PHE A 272 -4.60 19.92 -24.18
C PHE A 272 -5.13 18.98 -23.10
N LEU A 273 -4.39 18.81 -22.00
CA LEU A 273 -4.79 17.94 -20.90
C LEU A 273 -6.02 18.44 -20.15
N ALA A 274 -6.19 19.77 -20.03
CA ALA A 274 -7.42 20.36 -19.52
C ALA A 274 -8.63 20.01 -20.38
N ALA A 275 -8.50 20.05 -21.71
CA ALA A 275 -9.56 19.63 -22.62
C ALA A 275 -9.89 18.13 -22.47
N GLN A 276 -8.87 17.26 -22.33
CA GLN A 276 -9.10 15.84 -22.03
C GLN A 276 -9.85 15.66 -20.70
N SER A 277 -9.42 16.40 -19.65
CA SER A 277 -10.00 16.34 -18.30
C SER A 277 -11.42 16.89 -18.21
N ALA A 278 -11.83 17.74 -19.17
CA ALA A 278 -13.19 18.28 -19.23
C ALA A 278 -14.22 17.21 -19.68
N THR A 279 -13.77 16.17 -20.37
CA THR A 279 -14.64 15.07 -20.85
C THR A 279 -14.59 13.85 -19.96
N ALA A 280 -13.52 13.72 -19.17
CA ALA A 280 -13.23 12.53 -18.38
C ALA A 280 -12.40 12.86 -17.14
N ARG A 281 -12.64 12.12 -16.05
CA ARG A 281 -11.73 12.12 -14.93
C ARG A 281 -10.48 11.29 -15.29
N LEU A 282 -9.33 11.94 -15.29
CA LEU A 282 -8.04 11.29 -15.50
C LEU A 282 -7.43 10.83 -14.16
N SER A 283 -6.70 9.72 -14.20
CA SER A 283 -5.90 9.23 -13.08
C SER A 283 -4.64 8.57 -13.61
N LEU A 284 -3.51 8.81 -12.94
CA LEU A 284 -2.20 8.28 -13.32
C LEU A 284 -1.78 7.22 -12.32
N TYR A 285 -1.39 6.05 -12.82
CA TYR A 285 -0.93 4.93 -12.02
C TYR A 285 0.46 4.52 -12.51
N PRO A 286 1.53 4.93 -11.82
CA PRO A 286 2.87 4.46 -12.16
C PRO A 286 2.99 2.98 -11.82
N ASP A 287 3.52 2.20 -12.77
CA ASP A 287 3.92 0.81 -12.55
C ASP A 287 5.41 0.74 -12.16
N ARG A 288 6.22 1.69 -12.66
CA ARG A 288 7.65 1.83 -12.35
C ARG A 288 8.11 3.28 -12.50
N ILE A 289 8.93 3.71 -11.55
CA ILE A 289 9.59 5.02 -11.50
C ILE A 289 11.08 4.76 -11.46
N GLU A 290 11.77 5.03 -12.55
CA GLU A 290 13.19 4.70 -12.73
C GLU A 290 14.03 5.98 -12.79
N GLY A 291 14.86 6.19 -11.77
CA GLY A 291 15.93 7.18 -11.83
C GLY A 291 16.98 6.68 -12.81
N VAL A 292 17.05 7.29 -13.99
CA VAL A 292 18.10 6.97 -14.97
C VAL A 292 19.44 7.50 -14.45
N ASP A 293 19.40 8.68 -13.84
CA ASP A 293 20.50 9.33 -13.14
C ASP A 293 19.93 10.33 -12.11
N GLY A 294 20.82 11.05 -11.42
CA GLY A 294 20.44 12.05 -10.40
C GLY A 294 19.58 13.22 -10.89
N ARG A 295 19.31 13.35 -12.20
CA ARG A 295 18.55 14.44 -12.83
C ARG A 295 17.52 13.98 -13.86
N THR A 296 17.40 12.68 -14.12
CA THR A 296 16.51 12.14 -15.14
C THR A 296 15.71 10.99 -14.56
N VAL A 297 14.39 11.07 -14.64
CA VAL A 297 13.47 10.02 -14.22
C VAL A 297 12.60 9.59 -15.39
N LYS A 298 12.43 8.28 -15.56
CA LYS A 298 11.44 7.68 -16.46
C LYS A 298 10.31 7.08 -15.64
N VAL A 299 9.08 7.34 -16.04
CA VAL A 299 7.89 6.75 -15.41
C VAL A 299 7.14 5.95 -16.44
N THR A 300 6.98 4.66 -16.19
CA THR A 300 6.16 3.78 -17.01
C THR A 300 4.92 3.40 -16.21
N GLY A 301 3.75 3.41 -16.82
CA GLY A 301 2.51 3.06 -16.13
C GLY A 301 1.29 3.19 -17.02
N ARG A 302 0.17 3.59 -16.41
CA ARG A 302 -1.14 3.68 -17.08
C ARG A 302 -1.83 5.00 -16.79
N VAL A 303 -2.49 5.53 -17.81
CA VAL A 303 -3.52 6.56 -17.68
C VAL A 303 -4.86 5.87 -17.64
N HIS A 304 -5.61 6.10 -16.58
CA HIS A 304 -7.01 5.72 -16.51
C HIS A 304 -7.88 6.92 -16.82
N ARG A 305 -8.95 6.67 -17.56
CA ARG A 305 -10.01 7.60 -17.88
C ARG A 305 -11.32 7.01 -17.38
N ALA A 306 -12.05 7.74 -16.55
CA ALA A 306 -13.44 7.46 -16.25
C ALA A 306 -14.31 8.53 -16.90
N SER A 307 -15.29 8.12 -17.71
CA SER A 307 -16.24 9.06 -18.32
C SER A 307 -17.00 9.81 -17.22
N LEU A 308 -17.22 11.12 -17.40
CA LEU A 308 -18.03 11.90 -16.46
C LEU A 308 -19.53 11.58 -16.60
N SER A 309 -19.99 11.16 -17.78
CA SER A 309 -21.37 10.73 -18.00
C SER A 309 -21.62 9.29 -17.58
N GLU A 310 -20.58 8.44 -17.65
CA GLU A 310 -20.66 7.01 -17.31
C GLU A 310 -19.47 6.61 -16.41
N PRO A 311 -19.45 6.98 -15.12
CA PRO A 311 -18.29 6.80 -14.24
C PRO A 311 -17.86 5.36 -14.01
N GLN A 312 -18.75 4.41 -14.30
CA GLN A 312 -18.50 2.97 -14.21
C GLN A 312 -17.63 2.47 -15.37
N VAL A 313 -17.67 3.14 -16.54
CA VAL A 313 -16.85 2.80 -17.69
C VAL A 313 -15.46 3.40 -17.48
N ARG A 314 -14.48 2.52 -17.31
CA ARG A 314 -13.07 2.90 -17.16
C ARG A 314 -12.28 2.37 -18.34
N ASP A 315 -11.61 3.29 -19.03
CA ASP A 315 -10.60 2.94 -20.00
C ASP A 315 -9.21 3.09 -19.39
N SER A 316 -8.25 2.34 -19.92
CA SER A 316 -6.85 2.52 -19.60
C SER A 316 -6.00 2.56 -20.87
N ALA A 317 -4.93 3.34 -20.83
CA ALA A 317 -3.90 3.40 -21.87
C ALA A 317 -2.52 3.26 -21.22
N PRO A 318 -1.57 2.54 -21.84
CA PRO A 318 -0.17 2.55 -21.40
C PRO A 318 0.40 3.96 -21.55
N SER A 319 1.32 4.30 -20.67
CA SER A 319 1.89 5.64 -20.57
C SER A 319 3.36 5.60 -20.19
N ASP A 320 4.16 6.37 -20.93
CA ASP A 320 5.58 6.54 -20.70
C ASP A 320 5.92 8.02 -20.57
N GLN A 321 6.58 8.39 -19.49
CA GLN A 321 6.98 9.76 -19.20
C GLN A 321 8.49 9.85 -18.98
N THR A 322 9.07 10.96 -19.38
CA THR A 322 10.44 11.35 -19.01
C THR A 322 10.40 12.70 -18.34
N TRP A 323 11.04 12.78 -17.18
CA TRP A 323 11.14 13.95 -16.32
C TRP A 323 12.60 14.33 -16.14
N ILE A 324 12.87 15.63 -16.06
CA ILE A 324 14.19 16.20 -15.84
C ILE A 324 14.14 17.10 -14.61
N TRP A 325 15.16 17.01 -13.75
CA TRP A 325 15.38 17.94 -12.67
C TRP A 325 15.93 19.27 -13.21
N ASP A 326 15.16 20.34 -13.08
CA ASP A 326 15.61 21.69 -13.38
C ASP A 326 16.35 22.25 -12.17
N THR A 327 17.66 22.46 -12.30
CA THR A 327 18.49 22.96 -11.19
C THR A 327 18.22 24.41 -10.83
N GLY A 328 17.69 25.21 -11.76
CA GLY A 328 17.37 26.62 -11.53
C GLY A 328 16.09 26.76 -10.71
N LEU A 329 15.09 25.93 -11.00
CA LEU A 329 13.81 25.92 -10.29
C LEU A 329 13.80 24.97 -9.09
N ARG A 330 14.74 24.02 -9.02
CA ARG A 330 14.78 22.94 -8.02
C ARG A 330 13.51 22.09 -8.01
N GLU A 331 13.04 21.76 -9.22
CA GLU A 331 11.81 21.00 -9.43
C GLU A 331 12.01 20.00 -10.58
N TRP A 332 11.30 18.88 -10.51
CA TRP A 332 11.13 17.92 -11.60
C TRP A 332 10.14 18.46 -12.62
N MET A 333 10.52 18.40 -13.90
CA MET A 333 9.78 18.98 -15.01
C MET A 333 9.57 17.92 -16.08
N LEU A 334 8.36 17.84 -16.63
CA LEU A 334 8.07 16.91 -17.70
C LEU A 334 8.84 17.32 -18.95
N LYS A 335 9.62 16.38 -19.48
CA LYS A 335 10.27 16.52 -20.78
C LYS A 335 9.37 15.97 -21.88
N SER A 336 8.90 14.75 -21.70
CA SER A 336 8.06 14.08 -22.69
C SER A 336 7.09 13.12 -22.04
N TRP A 337 5.92 12.95 -22.66
CA TRP A 337 4.89 12.01 -22.25
C TRP A 337 4.25 11.38 -23.48
N THR A 338 4.21 10.06 -23.54
CA THR A 338 3.47 9.29 -24.55
C THR A 338 2.33 8.54 -23.87
N VAL A 339 1.13 8.63 -24.43
CA VAL A 339 -0.05 7.87 -24.01
C VAL A 339 -0.53 7.06 -25.20
N GLY A 340 -0.67 5.76 -25.02
CA GLY A 340 -1.14 4.85 -26.06
C GLY A 340 -2.65 4.94 -26.32
N ALA A 341 -3.16 3.98 -27.09
CA ALA A 341 -4.60 3.85 -27.30
C ALA A 341 -5.31 3.42 -26.00
N PHE A 342 -6.48 4.01 -25.76
CA PHE A 342 -7.35 3.61 -24.65
C PHE A 342 -8.10 2.34 -25.00
N ALA A 343 -8.08 1.37 -24.07
CA ALA A 343 -8.87 0.16 -24.13
C ALA A 343 -9.75 0.06 -22.87
N VAL A 344 -10.96 -0.48 -23.04
CA VAL A 344 -11.89 -0.71 -21.94
C VAL A 344 -11.25 -1.66 -20.93
N THR A 345 -11.14 -1.21 -19.69
CA THR A 345 -10.72 -2.03 -18.56
C THR A 345 -11.96 -2.75 -18.05
N LYS A 346 -12.00 -4.08 -18.18
CA LYS A 346 -13.09 -4.91 -17.63
C LYS A 346 -13.01 -4.97 -16.10
#